data_AF-A0A1B3XMR6-F1
#
_entry.id   AF-A0A1B3XMR6-F1
#
_cell.length_a   1.000
_cell.length_b   1.000
_cell.length_c   1.000
_cell.angle_alpha   90.00
_cell.angle_beta   90.00
_cell.angle_gamma   90.00
#
_symmetry.space_group_name_H-M   'P 1'
#
loop_
_entity.id
_entity.type
_entity.pdbx_description
1 polymer ?
#
loop_
_entity_poly.entity_id
_entity_poly.type
_entity_poly.pdbx_seq_one_letter_code
_entity_poly.pdbx_strand_id
1 'polypeptide(L)'
;MLKQRGEPPLMKTMIWPFEIVMSFVSLGWAYVMFRQINLFEEQSSRWLVLNATLDEWAVGVITLTLALIKIYGFVLKSNKWRKVGLTLSGVWWSLICVAITMGDGSFSIGTGSVAYAGYAFLCFLTSSSIKEGEKVDDSHERSVS
;
A
#
# COMPACT_ATOMS: atom_id res chain seq x y z
N MET A 1 -15.88 -35.76 -24.29
CA MET A 1 -14.70 -35.29 -23.52
C MET A 1 -14.67 -33.77 -23.59
N LEU A 2 -15.12 -33.10 -22.53
CA LEU A 2 -15.25 -31.64 -22.49
C LEU A 2 -13.88 -31.00 -22.25
N LYS A 3 -13.43 -30.24 -23.22
CA LYS A 3 -12.25 -29.36 -23.14
C LYS A 3 -12.50 -28.33 -22.04
N GLN A 4 -11.95 -28.57 -20.85
CA GLN A 4 -11.96 -27.58 -19.77
C GLN A 4 -11.19 -26.36 -20.28
N ARG A 5 -11.95 -25.34 -20.64
CA ARG A 5 -11.48 -24.01 -20.99
C ARG A 5 -10.82 -23.48 -19.72
N GLY A 6 -9.49 -23.43 -19.71
CA GLY A 6 -8.72 -22.86 -18.62
C GLY A 6 -9.23 -21.45 -18.33
N GLU A 7 -9.97 -21.31 -17.25
CA GLU A 7 -10.26 -20.00 -16.69
C GLU A 7 -8.91 -19.39 -16.31
N PRO A 8 -8.60 -18.15 -16.74
CA PRO A 8 -7.44 -17.48 -16.18
C PRO A 8 -7.65 -17.44 -14.67
N PRO A 9 -6.62 -17.73 -13.84
CA PRO A 9 -6.80 -17.78 -12.40
C PRO A 9 -7.39 -16.45 -11.95
N LEU A 10 -8.68 -16.45 -11.58
CA LEU A 10 -9.48 -15.28 -11.21
C LEU A 10 -8.77 -14.40 -10.17
N MET A 11 -7.92 -15.05 -9.36
CA MET A 11 -7.04 -14.43 -8.38
C MET A 11 -6.03 -13.46 -9.00
N LYS A 12 -5.41 -13.78 -10.15
CA LYS A 12 -4.48 -12.86 -10.84
C LYS A 12 -5.21 -11.61 -11.31
N THR A 13 -6.42 -11.72 -11.85
CA THR A 13 -7.17 -10.59 -12.45
C THR A 13 -7.65 -9.58 -11.41
N MET A 14 -7.95 -10.02 -10.19
CA MET A 14 -8.46 -9.16 -9.12
C MET A 14 -7.34 -8.36 -8.41
N ILE A 15 -6.09 -8.82 -8.45
CA ILE A 15 -4.95 -8.18 -7.75
C ILE A 15 -4.52 -6.86 -8.42
N TRP A 16 -4.55 -6.80 -9.75
CA TRP A 16 -4.14 -5.63 -10.53
C TRP A 16 -4.92 -4.35 -10.21
N PRO A 17 -6.27 -4.33 -10.15
CA PRO A 17 -7.01 -3.10 -9.84
C PRO A 17 -6.73 -2.59 -8.42
N PHE A 18 -6.56 -3.48 -7.43
CA PHE A 18 -6.22 -3.05 -6.07
C PHE A 18 -4.84 -2.39 -6.00
N GLU A 19 -3.82 -2.97 -6.65
CA GLU A 19 -2.48 -2.39 -6.66
C GLU A 19 -2.45 -1.01 -7.33
N ILE A 20 -3.24 -0.83 -8.40
CA ILE A 20 -3.41 0.46 -9.07
C ILE A 20 -4.09 1.47 -8.13
N VAL A 21 -5.20 1.10 -7.49
CA VAL A 21 -5.90 1.96 -6.53
C VAL A 21 -4.97 2.39 -5.39
N MET A 22 -4.21 1.45 -4.82
CA MET A 22 -3.25 1.74 -3.74
C MET A 22 -2.12 2.66 -4.18
N SER A 23 -1.73 2.62 -5.45
CA SER A 23 -0.73 3.52 -6.02
C SER A 23 -1.28 4.93 -6.21
N PHE A 24 -2.53 5.06 -6.69
CA PHE A 24 -3.22 6.34 -6.80
C PHE A 24 -3.46 6.99 -5.43
N VAL A 25 -3.85 6.22 -4.42
CA VAL A 25 -3.99 6.73 -3.04
C VAL A 25 -2.66 7.30 -2.53
N SER A 26 -1.54 6.61 -2.80
CA SER A 26 -0.21 7.09 -2.38
C SER A 26 0.20 8.36 -3.12
N LEU A 27 -0.10 8.47 -4.42
CA LEU A 27 0.12 9.69 -5.20
C LEU A 27 -0.75 10.86 -4.74
N GLY A 28 -2.03 10.60 -4.43
CA GLY A 28 -2.94 11.60 -3.89
C GLY A 28 -2.45 12.16 -2.57
N TRP A 29 -1.95 11.30 -1.68
CA TRP A 29 -1.34 11.73 -0.43
C TRP A 29 -0.06 12.53 -0.62
N ALA A 30 0.83 12.11 -1.52
CA ALA A 30 2.01 12.89 -1.85
C ALA A 30 1.64 14.28 -2.37
N TYR A 31 0.65 14.35 -3.27
CA TYR A 31 0.16 15.63 -3.80
C TYR A 31 -0.42 16.54 -2.72
N VAL A 32 -1.21 16.01 -1.79
CA VAL A 32 -1.76 16.77 -0.65
C VAL A 32 -0.64 17.32 0.22
N MET A 33 0.35 16.49 0.58
CA MET A 33 1.50 16.87 1.40
C MET A 33 2.35 17.98 0.76
N PHE A 34 2.48 18.00 -0.56
CA PHE A 34 3.21 19.09 -1.25
C PHE A 34 2.39 20.37 -1.42
N ARG A 35 1.06 20.29 -1.38
CA ARG A 35 0.16 21.45 -1.61
C ARG A 35 -0.26 22.15 -0.32
N GLN A 36 -0.42 21.42 0.76
CA GLN A 36 -0.80 21.96 2.06
C GLN A 36 0.38 21.78 3.01
N ILE A 37 1.26 22.78 3.06
CA ILE A 37 2.54 22.80 3.79
C ILE A 37 2.36 23.06 5.31
N ASN A 38 1.12 23.31 5.75
CA ASN A 38 0.77 23.56 7.16
C ASN A 38 -0.28 22.57 7.68
N LEU A 39 -0.42 21.39 7.07
CA LEU A 39 -1.48 20.44 7.45
C LEU A 39 -1.30 19.90 8.88
N PHE A 40 -0.05 19.71 9.30
CA PHE A 40 0.33 19.27 10.63
C PHE A 40 0.25 20.40 11.65
N GLU A 41 0.46 21.65 11.24
CA GLU A 41 0.27 22.81 12.12
C GLU A 41 -1.21 23.11 12.37
N GLU A 42 -2.05 23.06 11.33
CA GLU A 42 -3.49 23.32 11.43
C GLU A 42 -4.24 22.21 12.19
N GLN A 43 -3.79 20.95 12.10
CA GLN A 43 -4.36 19.80 12.81
C GLN A 43 -3.37 19.21 13.83
N SER A 44 -2.74 20.09 14.60
CA SER A 44 -1.66 19.76 15.54
C SER A 44 -2.00 18.66 16.55
N SER A 45 -3.27 18.48 16.94
CA SER A 45 -3.65 17.43 17.89
C SER A 45 -3.55 16.02 17.29
N ARG A 46 -3.91 15.84 16.01
CA ARG A 46 -3.91 14.52 15.36
C ARG A 46 -2.56 14.13 14.77
N TRP A 47 -1.80 15.13 14.34
CA TRP A 47 -0.52 14.94 13.66
C TRP A 47 0.66 15.26 14.57
N LEU A 48 0.45 15.45 15.87
CA LEU A 48 1.48 15.87 16.83
C LEU A 48 2.76 15.03 16.75
N VAL A 49 2.61 13.70 16.71
CA VAL A 49 3.73 12.76 16.64
C VAL A 49 4.48 12.88 15.31
N LEU A 50 3.75 13.04 14.20
CA LEU A 50 4.34 13.20 12.87
C LEU A 50 5.03 14.56 12.73
N ASN A 51 4.40 15.64 13.18
CA ASN A 51 4.99 16.98 13.20
C ASN A 51 6.29 17.02 14.03
N ALA A 52 6.34 16.28 15.14
CA ALA A 52 7.53 16.21 15.99
C ALA A 52 8.65 15.34 15.42
N THR A 53 8.36 14.46 14.44
CA THR A 53 9.34 13.48 13.93
C THR A 53 9.77 13.73 12.49
N LEU A 54 8.89 14.25 11.63
CA LEU A 54 9.13 14.42 10.20
C LEU A 54 8.42 15.66 9.66
N ASP A 55 9.15 16.43 8.86
CA ASP A 55 8.56 17.51 8.07
C ASP A 55 7.52 16.96 7.08
N GLU A 56 6.48 17.76 6.80
CA GLU A 56 5.42 17.43 5.84
C GLU A 56 5.98 17.07 4.46
N TRP A 57 7.01 17.79 4.03
CA TRP A 57 7.73 17.51 2.78
C TRP A 57 8.40 16.13 2.79
N ALA A 58 8.96 15.71 3.92
CA ALA A 58 9.57 14.39 4.05
C ALA A 58 8.50 13.29 3.95
N VAL A 59 7.35 13.47 4.59
CA VAL A 59 6.19 12.55 4.47
C VAL A 59 5.69 12.49 3.01
N GLY A 60 5.62 13.63 2.32
CA GLY A 60 5.30 13.73 0.90
C GLY A 60 6.29 12.98 0.00
N VAL A 61 7.60 13.15 0.24
CA VAL A 61 8.65 12.46 -0.53
C VAL A 61 8.63 10.96 -0.30
N ILE A 62 8.42 10.50 0.94
CA ILE A 62 8.34 9.08 1.27
C ILE A 62 7.11 8.45 0.59
N THR A 63 5.94 9.07 0.71
CA THR A 63 4.70 8.58 0.05
C THR A 63 4.83 8.55 -1.47
N LEU A 64 5.48 9.54 -2.07
CA LEU A 64 5.78 9.58 -3.50
C LEU A 64 6.73 8.44 -3.91
N THR A 65 7.81 8.24 -3.16
CA THR A 65 8.81 7.19 -3.44
C THR A 65 8.18 5.81 -3.38
N LEU A 66 7.30 5.57 -2.40
CA LEU A 66 6.53 4.33 -2.31
C LEU A 66 5.61 4.12 -3.51
N ALA A 67 4.96 5.18 -4.00
CA ALA A 67 4.15 5.11 -5.21
C ALA A 67 5.01 4.74 -6.44
N LEU A 68 6.18 5.37 -6.60
CA LEU A 68 7.09 5.12 -7.70
C LEU A 68 7.63 3.68 -7.69
N ILE A 69 7.97 3.13 -6.52
CA ILE A 69 8.42 1.72 -6.41
C ILE A 69 7.34 0.76 -6.89
N LYS A 70 6.06 1.00 -6.53
CA LYS A 70 4.93 0.19 -7.00
C LYS A 70 4.72 0.31 -8.51
N ILE A 71 4.75 1.53 -9.05
CA ILE A 71 4.63 1.78 -10.49
C ILE A 71 5.78 1.10 -11.25
N TYR A 72 7.01 1.19 -10.74
CA TYR A 72 8.17 0.55 -11.32
C TYR A 72 8.04 -0.99 -11.31
N GLY A 73 7.60 -1.56 -10.18
CA GLY A 73 7.32 -3.00 -10.07
C GLY A 73 6.24 -3.47 -11.05
N PHE A 74 5.21 -2.65 -11.28
CA PHE A 74 4.17 -2.90 -12.27
C PHE A 74 4.73 -2.89 -13.70
N VAL A 75 5.50 -1.85 -14.05
CA VAL A 75 6.10 -1.70 -15.40
C VAL A 75 7.05 -2.85 -15.73
N LEU A 76 7.90 -3.25 -14.78
CA LEU A 76 8.82 -4.38 -14.97
C LEU A 76 8.14 -5.75 -14.93
N LYS A 77 6.84 -5.82 -14.61
CA LYS A 77 6.09 -7.07 -14.37
C LYS A 77 6.82 -8.04 -13.41
N SER A 78 7.65 -7.51 -12.52
CA SER A 78 8.47 -8.32 -11.61
C SER A 78 7.74 -8.50 -10.29
N ASN A 79 7.37 -9.74 -9.97
CA ASN A 79 6.66 -10.09 -8.74
C ASN A 79 7.43 -9.68 -7.48
N LYS A 80 8.77 -9.71 -7.52
CA LYS A 80 9.63 -9.31 -6.38
C LYS A 80 9.47 -7.83 -6.04
N TRP A 81 9.57 -6.95 -7.04
CA TRP A 81 9.48 -5.50 -6.84
C TRP A 81 8.07 -5.04 -6.44
N ARG A 82 7.03 -5.64 -7.03
CA ARG A 82 5.62 -5.39 -6.65
C ARG A 82 5.39 -5.69 -5.17
N LYS A 83 5.88 -6.84 -4.72
CA LYS A 83 5.77 -7.28 -3.32
C LYS A 83 6.53 -6.38 -2.35
N VAL A 84 7.73 -5.94 -2.71
CA VAL A 84 8.50 -4.98 -1.91
C VAL A 84 7.74 -3.66 -1.79
N GLY A 85 7.23 -3.12 -2.91
CA GLY A 85 6.46 -1.87 -2.91
C GLY A 85 5.17 -1.95 -2.09
N LEU A 86 4.42 -3.06 -2.18
CA LEU A 86 3.22 -3.28 -1.39
C LEU A 86 3.51 -3.45 0.10
N THR A 87 4.57 -4.19 0.44
CA THR A 87 4.95 -4.43 1.84
C THR A 87 5.43 -3.14 2.50
N LEU A 88 6.30 -2.36 1.83
CA LEU A 88 6.76 -1.06 2.32
C LEU A 88 5.61 -0.07 2.48
N SER A 89 4.66 -0.07 1.55
CA SER A 89 3.45 0.75 1.67
C SER A 89 2.61 0.34 2.88
N GLY A 90 2.43 -0.97 3.11
CA GLY A 90 1.71 -1.48 4.28
C GLY A 90 2.33 -1.03 5.59
N VAL A 91 3.67 -1.16 5.72
CA VAL A 91 4.42 -0.69 6.88
C VAL A 91 4.25 0.81 7.08
N TRP A 92 4.37 1.60 6.01
CA TRP A 92 4.22 3.05 6.07
C TRP A 92 2.82 3.48 6.54
N TRP A 93 1.77 2.88 5.99
CA TRP A 93 0.39 3.16 6.42
C TRP A 93 0.11 2.72 7.86
N SER A 94 0.73 1.62 8.32
CA SER A 94 0.68 1.23 9.73
C SER A 94 1.36 2.26 10.64
N LEU A 95 2.52 2.79 10.24
CA LEU A 95 3.20 3.84 11.00
C LEU A 95 2.37 5.12 11.11
N ILE A 96 1.75 5.56 10.00
CA ILE A 96 0.83 6.71 10.01
C ILE A 96 -0.37 6.43 10.93
N CYS A 97 -0.95 5.23 10.87
CA CYS A 97 -2.05 4.83 11.76
C CYS A 97 -1.65 4.95 13.24
N VAL A 98 -0.47 4.44 13.60
CA VAL A 98 0.04 4.49 14.97
C VAL A 98 0.29 5.93 15.39
N ALA A 99 0.92 6.74 14.54
CA ALA A 99 1.20 8.15 14.82
C ALA A 99 -0.07 8.95 15.09
N ILE A 100 -1.13 8.74 14.31
CA ILE A 100 -2.43 9.41 14.51
C ILE A 100 -3.12 8.92 15.78
N THR A 101 -3.04 7.62 16.08
CA THR A 101 -3.64 7.04 17.29
C THR A 101 -2.95 7.55 18.57
N MET A 102 -1.66 7.86 18.50
CA MET A 102 -0.87 8.39 19.62
C MET A 102 -0.90 9.92 19.73
N GLY A 103 -1.33 10.64 18.69
CA GLY A 103 -1.27 12.11 18.62
C GLY A 103 -2.13 12.84 19.65
N ASP A 104 -3.34 12.34 19.92
CA ASP A 104 -4.33 13.04 20.77
C ASP A 104 -4.10 12.85 22.29
N GLY A 105 -3.00 12.20 22.73
CA GLY A 105 -2.73 11.89 24.15
C GLY A 105 -3.77 10.94 24.80
N SER A 106 -4.77 10.53 24.03
CA SER A 106 -5.88 9.65 24.35
C SER A 106 -6.01 8.67 23.19
N PHE A 107 -6.24 7.38 23.46
CA PHE A 107 -6.52 6.39 22.42
C PHE A 107 -7.87 6.71 21.73
N SER A 108 -7.83 7.59 20.74
CA SER A 108 -8.98 8.02 19.97
C SER A 108 -8.96 7.29 18.62
N ILE A 109 -9.86 6.31 18.46
CA ILE A 109 -10.03 5.62 17.18
C ILE A 109 -10.87 6.52 16.27
N GLY A 110 -10.20 7.39 15.53
CA GLY A 110 -10.80 8.22 14.50
C GLY A 110 -11.02 7.47 13.18
N THR A 111 -11.80 8.07 12.28
CA THR A 111 -12.00 7.59 10.90
C THR A 111 -10.69 7.47 10.13
N GLY A 112 -9.72 8.35 10.40
CA GLY A 112 -8.37 8.28 9.83
C GLY A 112 -7.63 7.00 10.21
N SER A 113 -7.50 6.71 11.51
CA SER A 113 -6.84 5.49 12.00
C SER A 113 -7.44 4.21 11.44
N VAL A 114 -8.78 4.09 11.37
CA VAL A 114 -9.44 2.92 10.77
C VAL A 114 -9.14 2.82 9.27
N ALA A 115 -9.16 3.93 8.54
CA ALA A 115 -8.85 3.95 7.12
C ALA A 115 -7.40 3.51 6.85
N TYR A 116 -6.41 4.04 7.57
CA TYR A 116 -5.00 3.66 7.36
C TYR A 116 -4.69 2.22 7.80
N ALA A 117 -5.34 1.73 8.87
CA ALA A 117 -5.26 0.31 9.24
C ALA A 117 -5.83 -0.59 8.13
N GLY A 118 -6.96 -0.19 7.53
CA GLY A 118 -7.54 -0.87 6.37
C GLY A 118 -6.61 -0.87 5.17
N TYR A 119 -5.96 0.26 4.86
CA TYR A 119 -4.97 0.35 3.79
C TYR A 119 -3.75 -0.54 4.03
N ALA A 120 -3.24 -0.57 5.26
CA ALA A 120 -2.15 -1.47 5.62
C ALA A 120 -2.54 -2.93 5.43
N PHE A 121 -3.74 -3.32 5.91
CA PHE A 121 -4.25 -4.67 5.77
C PHE A 121 -4.42 -5.08 4.30
N LEU A 122 -4.97 -4.19 3.46
CA LEU A 122 -5.09 -4.44 2.01
C LEU A 122 -3.72 -4.63 1.37
N CYS A 123 -2.73 -3.80 1.69
CA CYS A 123 -1.36 -3.97 1.20
C CYS A 123 -0.77 -5.34 1.58
N PHE A 124 -1.01 -5.81 2.80
CA PHE A 124 -0.55 -7.12 3.25
C PHE A 124 -1.26 -8.28 2.57
N LEU A 125 -2.59 -8.20 2.39
CA LEU A 125 -3.36 -9.20 1.65
C LEU A 125 -2.88 -9.30 0.21
N THR A 126 -2.78 -8.17 -0.49
CA THR A 126 -2.31 -8.13 -1.88
C THR A 126 -0.88 -8.67 -2.02
N SER A 127 0.02 -8.34 -1.09
CA SER A 127 1.39 -8.86 -1.05
C SER A 127 1.44 -10.38 -0.84
N SER A 128 0.50 -10.92 -0.06
CA SER A 128 0.42 -12.35 0.25
C SER A 128 -0.15 -13.14 -0.94
N SER A 129 -1.18 -12.63 -1.61
CA SER A 129 -1.77 -13.25 -2.81
C SER A 129 -0.79 -13.35 -3.99
N ILE A 130 0.18 -12.44 -4.10
CA ILE A 130 1.25 -12.55 -5.11
C ILE A 130 2.11 -13.80 -4.88
N LYS A 131 2.38 -14.19 -3.62
CA LYS A 131 3.15 -15.41 -3.31
C LYS A 131 2.41 -16.69 -3.70
N GLU A 132 1.09 -16.70 -3.51
CA GLU A 132 0.25 -17.85 -3.89
C GLU A 132 0.19 -17.99 -5.41
N GLY A 133 0.10 -16.87 -6.14
CA GLY A 133 0.17 -16.88 -7.60
C GLY A 133 1.50 -17.41 -8.16
N GLU A 134 2.63 -17.14 -7.48
CA GLU A 134 3.97 -17.64 -7.86
C GLU A 134 4.08 -19.16 -7.67
N LYS A 135 3.58 -19.70 -6.55
CA LYS A 135 3.60 -21.16 -6.30
C LYS A 135 2.72 -21.96 -7.26
N VAL A 136 1.63 -21.37 -7.74
CA VAL A 136 0.70 -22.03 -8.67
C VAL A 136 1.26 -22.05 -10.09
N ASP A 137 1.99 -21.03 -10.54
CA ASP A 137 2.70 -21.08 -11.84
C ASP A 137 3.78 -22.18 -11.82
N ASP A 138 4.61 -22.22 -10.77
CA ASP A 138 5.71 -23.19 -10.65
C ASP A 138 5.24 -24.65 -10.56
N SER A 139 4.05 -24.91 -10.00
CA SER A 139 3.48 -26.25 -9.92
C SER A 139 2.82 -26.67 -11.23
N HIS A 140 2.21 -25.72 -11.95
CA HIS A 140 1.58 -25.98 -13.24
C HIS A 140 2.62 -26.21 -14.35
N GLU A 141 3.77 -25.53 -14.28
CA GLU A 141 4.89 -25.74 -15.21
C GLU A 141 5.53 -27.12 -14.99
N ARG A 142 5.69 -27.55 -13.73
CA ARG A 142 6.21 -28.89 -13.37
C ARG A 142 5.26 -30.06 -13.68
N SER A 143 3.96 -29.82 -13.79
CA SER A 143 3.01 -30.88 -14.16
C SER A 143 2.87 -31.07 -15.67
N VAL A 144 3.39 -30.13 -16.46
CA VAL A 144 3.29 -30.14 -17.94
C VAL A 144 4.64 -30.53 -18.59
N SER A 145 5.74 -30.47 -17.83
CA SER A 145 7.06 -31.03 -18.18
C SER A 145 7.16 -32.52 -17.88
#